data_AF-A0A3M1JZC8-F1
#
_entry.id   AF-A0A3M1JZC8-F1
#
_cell.length_a   1.000
_cell.length_b   1.000
_cell.length_c   1.000
_cell.angle_alpha   90.00
_cell.angle_beta   90.00
_cell.angle_gamma   90.00
#
_symmetry.space_group_name_H-M   'P 1'
#
loop_
_entity.id
_entity.type
_entity.pdbx_description
1 polymer ?
#
loop_
_entity_poly.entity_id
_entity_poly.type
_entity_poly.pdbx_seq_one_letter_code
_entity_poly.pdbx_strand_id
1 'polypeptide(L)'
;TKNASTDWDALLSSYGNNSISLSSTDKMTTWWLGTASTFGVRYYLFSCLALDLKVGFMHNGYSRDKWKFQGKTVSGPALDLKRLPLFSLQVLTGW
;
A
#
# COMPACT_ATOMS: atom_id res chain seq x y z
N THR A 1 -18.22 -5.81 -25.73
CA THR A 1 -18.01 -4.86 -24.62
C THR A 1 -18.10 -5.62 -23.32
N LYS A 2 -16.97 -5.90 -22.65
CA LYS A 2 -16.99 -6.56 -21.33
C LYS A 2 -17.61 -5.57 -20.34
N ASN A 3 -18.72 -5.93 -19.71
CA ASN A 3 -19.43 -5.07 -18.78
C ASN A 3 -18.60 -4.94 -17.50
N ALA A 4 -18.03 -3.75 -17.26
CA ALA A 4 -17.18 -3.51 -16.09
C ALA A 4 -17.88 -3.87 -14.76
N SER A 5 -19.21 -3.71 -14.67
CA SER A 5 -20.01 -4.07 -13.51
C SER A 5 -19.98 -5.57 -13.19
N THR A 6 -20.00 -6.44 -14.19
CA THR A 6 -20.00 -7.90 -13.97
C THR A 6 -18.64 -8.40 -13.47
N ASP A 7 -17.55 -7.78 -13.91
CA ASP A 7 -16.20 -8.13 -13.46
C ASP A 7 -15.98 -7.70 -12.00
N TRP A 8 -16.53 -6.54 -11.61
CA TRP A 8 -16.51 -6.07 -10.23
C TRP A 8 -17.37 -6.92 -9.28
N ASP A 9 -18.55 -7.37 -9.72
CA ASP A 9 -19.41 -8.25 -8.92
C ASP A 9 -18.74 -9.60 -8.67
N ALA A 10 -18.08 -10.16 -9.69
CA ALA A 10 -17.29 -11.39 -9.56
C ALA A 10 -16.10 -11.21 -8.59
N LEU A 11 -15.45 -10.06 -8.62
CA LEU A 11 -14.33 -9.75 -7.72
C LEU A 11 -14.80 -9.54 -6.27
N LEU A 12 -15.88 -8.80 -6.04
CA LEU A 12 -16.40 -8.56 -4.69
C LEU A 12 -17.00 -9.82 -4.05
N SER A 13 -17.68 -10.65 -4.83
CA SER A 13 -18.18 -11.95 -4.38
C SER A 13 -17.03 -12.90 -4.01
N SER A 14 -15.88 -12.83 -4.70
CA SER A 14 -14.68 -13.58 -4.32
C SER A 14 -14.13 -13.21 -2.92
N TYR A 15 -14.46 -12.00 -2.43
CA TYR A 15 -14.12 -11.55 -1.08
C TYR A 15 -15.26 -11.73 -0.07
N GLY A 16 -16.37 -12.38 -0.47
CA GLY A 16 -17.53 -12.64 0.38
C GLY A 16 -18.58 -11.53 0.41
N ASN A 17 -18.54 -10.56 -0.51
CA ASN A 17 -19.48 -9.45 -0.57
C ASN A 17 -20.56 -9.72 -1.64
N ASN A 18 -21.61 -10.46 -1.30
CA ASN A 18 -22.63 -10.93 -2.27
C ASN A 18 -23.84 -9.99 -2.47
N SER A 19 -23.92 -8.84 -1.79
CA SER A 19 -25.16 -8.04 -1.69
C SER A 19 -25.00 -6.55 -2.01
N ILE A 20 -23.98 -6.17 -2.78
CA ILE A 20 -23.62 -4.76 -3.00
C ILE A 20 -23.92 -4.37 -4.45
N SER A 21 -24.95 -3.53 -4.64
CA SER A 21 -25.24 -2.91 -5.94
C SER A 21 -24.10 -1.99 -6.37
N LEU A 22 -23.48 -2.29 -7.51
CA LEU A 22 -22.37 -1.52 -8.06
C LEU A 22 -22.84 -0.37 -8.97
N SER A 23 -22.43 0.86 -8.65
CA SER A 23 -22.31 1.95 -9.63
C SER A 23 -20.99 1.83 -10.40
N SER A 24 -21.00 2.08 -11.71
CA SER A 24 -19.92 1.73 -12.66
C SER A 24 -18.55 2.38 -12.42
N THR A 25 -18.45 3.36 -11.52
CA THR A 25 -17.20 4.08 -11.23
C THR A 25 -17.13 4.48 -9.77
N ASP A 26 -16.51 3.67 -8.92
CA ASP A 26 -16.10 4.14 -7.60
C ASP A 26 -14.82 3.46 -7.09
N LYS A 27 -14.20 4.07 -6.08
CA LYS A 27 -12.90 3.65 -5.53
C LYS A 27 -13.08 2.91 -4.21
N MET A 28 -12.38 1.79 -4.07
CA MET A 28 -12.26 1.09 -2.79
C MET A 28 -11.18 1.77 -1.95
N THR A 29 -11.53 2.24 -0.76
CA THR A 29 -10.61 2.92 0.16
C THR A 29 -10.59 2.23 1.51
N THR A 30 -9.43 2.15 2.14
CA THR A 30 -9.31 1.73 3.54
C THR A 30 -8.19 2.52 4.19
N TRP A 31 -8.21 2.57 5.52
CA TRP A 31 -7.17 3.24 6.28
C TRP A 31 -6.09 2.24 6.69
N TRP A 32 -4.84 2.65 6.56
CA TRP A 32 -3.66 1.83 6.80
C TRP A 32 -2.81 2.55 7.83
N LEU A 33 -2.37 1.82 8.84
CA LEU A 33 -1.41 2.33 9.81
C LEU A 33 -0.23 1.39 9.84
N GLY A 34 0.97 1.93 9.79
CA GLY A 34 2.16 1.10 9.89
C GLY A 34 3.37 1.84 10.40
N THR A 35 4.35 1.03 10.75
CA THR A 35 5.66 1.46 11.23
C THR A 35 6.71 1.05 10.21
N ALA A 36 7.71 1.89 10.02
CA ALA A 36 8.88 1.57 9.22
C ALA A 36 10.11 1.72 10.09
N SER A 37 10.97 0.71 10.08
CA SER A 37 12.25 0.72 10.76
C SER A 37 13.34 0.61 9.71
N THR A 38 14.19 1.64 9.62
CA THR A 38 15.29 1.72 8.66
C THR A 38 16.59 1.94 9.40
N PHE A 39 17.60 1.15 9.05
CA PHE A 39 18.99 1.33 9.46
C PHE A 39 19.79 1.79 8.24
N GLY A 40 20.71 2.74 8.42
CA GLY A 40 21.49 3.24 7.29
C GLY A 40 22.86 3.72 7.67
N VAL A 41 23.74 3.76 6.67
CA VAL A 41 25.11 4.24 6.77
C VAL A 41 25.27 5.36 5.74
N ARG A 42 25.87 6.47 6.19
CA ARG A 42 26.24 7.59 5.33
C ARG A 42 27.75 7.71 5.28
N TYR A 43 28.31 7.73 4.08
CA TYR A 43 29.72 7.90 3.82
C TYR A 43 30.00 9.19 3.05
N TYR A 44 30.91 10.02 3.55
CA TYR A 44 31.31 11.26 2.90
C TYR A 44 32.50 11.01 1.98
N LEU A 45 32.30 11.19 0.67
CA LEU A 45 33.37 11.11 -0.32
C LEU A 45 34.18 12.41 -0.36
N PHE A 46 33.48 13.54 -0.27
CA PHE A 46 34.06 14.88 -0.20
C PHE A 46 33.24 15.74 0.77
N SER A 47 33.76 16.90 1.16
CA SER A 47 33.02 17.86 2.00
C SER A 47 31.63 18.21 1.43
N CYS A 48 31.51 18.17 0.10
CA CYS A 48 30.30 18.48 -0.65
C CYS A 48 29.60 17.25 -1.25
N LEU A 49 30.04 16.02 -0.98
CA LEU A 49 29.46 14.81 -1.58
C LEU A 49 29.41 13.66 -0.59
N ALA A 50 28.20 13.14 -0.34
CA ALA A 50 27.99 11.96 0.50
C ALA A 50 27.08 10.92 -0.19
N LEU A 51 27.33 9.66 0.11
CA LEU A 51 26.48 8.53 -0.23
C LEU A 51 25.74 8.08 1.03
N ASP A 52 24.43 7.92 0.93
CA ASP A 52 23.56 7.46 2.01
C ASP A 52 22.86 6.19 1.57
N LEU A 53 23.14 5.09 2.28
CA LEU A 53 22.55 3.79 2.06
C LEU A 53 21.67 3.43 3.25
N LYS A 54 20.39 3.18 3.01
CA LYS A 54 19.42 2.76 4.04
C LYS A 54 18.75 1.45 3.63
N VAL A 55 18.64 0.56 4.60
CA VAL A 55 17.94 -0.73 4.50
C VAL A 55 16.98 -0.86 5.66
N GLY A 56 15.80 -1.42 5.44
CA GLY A 56 14.81 -1.49 6.49
C GLY A 56 13.64 -2.41 6.16
N PHE A 57 12.70 -2.43 7.09
CA PHE A 57 11.45 -3.15 6.95
C PHE A 57 10.29 -2.24 7.32
N MET A 58 9.20 -2.40 6.59
CA MET A 58 7.93 -1.74 6.87
C MET A 58 6.90 -2.79 7.28
N HIS A 59 6.21 -2.50 8.38
CA HIS A 59 5.12 -3.26 8.93
C HIS A 59 3.84 -2.42 8.88
N ASN A 60 2.99 -2.69 7.90
CA ASN A 60 1.68 -2.06 7.80
C ASN A 60 0.58 -3.02 8.24
N GLY A 61 -0.28 -2.55 9.12
CA GLY A 61 -1.55 -3.17 9.44
C GLY A 61 -2.69 -2.45 8.74
N TYR A 62 -3.65 -3.22 8.23
CA TYR A 62 -4.92 -2.70 7.78
C TYR A 62 -6.04 -3.64 8.24
N SER A 63 -7.24 -3.11 8.38
CA SER A 63 -8.42 -3.91 8.71
C SER A 63 -9.10 -4.37 7.42
N ARG A 64 -9.19 -5.69 7.24
CA ARG A 64 -9.83 -6.31 6.07
C ARG A 64 -11.32 -6.00 5.99
N ASP A 65 -11.99 -5.85 7.12
CA ASP A 65 -13.45 -5.71 7.19
C ASP A 65 -13.92 -4.25 7.18
N LYS A 66 -12.99 -3.28 7.11
CA LYS A 66 -13.29 -1.84 7.19
C LYS A 66 -13.04 -1.10 5.88
N TRP A 67 -13.03 -1.79 4.75
CA TRP A 67 -12.91 -1.13 3.46
C TRP A 67 -14.22 -0.42 3.12
N LYS A 68 -14.12 0.71 2.45
CA LYS A 68 -15.23 1.52 1.99
C LYS A 68 -15.31 1.47 0.47
N PHE A 69 -16.48 1.11 -0.04
CA PHE A 69 -16.81 1.11 -1.45
C PHE A 69 -18.21 1.71 -1.62
N GLN A 70 -18.36 2.82 -2.34
CA GLN A 70 -19.67 3.49 -2.50
C GLN A 70 -20.33 3.83 -1.17
N GLY A 71 -19.53 4.22 -0.17
CA GLY A 71 -19.98 4.51 1.20
C GLY A 71 -20.32 3.28 2.05
N LYS A 72 -20.42 2.08 1.45
CA LYS A 72 -20.71 0.82 2.14
C LYS A 72 -19.43 0.17 2.65
N THR A 73 -19.52 -0.47 3.81
CA THR A 73 -18.41 -1.25 4.37
C THR A 73 -18.35 -2.60 3.67
N VAL A 74 -17.17 -2.98 3.17
CA VAL A 74 -16.92 -4.22 2.43
C VAL A 74 -15.69 -4.94 2.96
N SER A 75 -15.64 -6.25 2.76
CA SER A 75 -14.43 -7.03 3.01
C SER A 75 -13.46 -6.86 1.85
N GLY A 76 -12.25 -6.38 2.14
CA GLY A 76 -11.17 -6.22 1.18
C GLY A 76 -10.37 -7.50 0.93
N PRO A 77 -9.39 -7.45 0.01
CA PRO A 77 -8.45 -8.54 -0.21
C PRO A 77 -7.61 -8.82 1.06
N ALA A 78 -7.09 -10.03 1.18
CA ALA A 78 -6.08 -10.39 2.19
C ALA A 78 -4.68 -10.10 1.63
N LEU A 79 -4.02 -9.06 2.15
CA LEU A 79 -2.72 -8.59 1.77
C LEU A 79 -1.76 -8.81 2.94
N ASP A 80 -0.58 -9.36 2.68
CA ASP A 80 0.47 -9.44 3.69
C ASP A 80 1.41 -8.24 3.54
N LEU A 81 1.35 -7.33 4.49
CA LEU A 81 2.12 -6.08 4.50
C LEU A 81 3.02 -5.98 5.74
N LYS A 82 3.25 -7.11 6.40
CA LYS A 82 3.94 -7.15 7.69
C LYS A 82 5.46 -7.04 7.57
N ARG A 83 6.04 -7.35 6.42
CA ARG A 83 7.50 -7.50 6.23
C ARG A 83 7.95 -7.01 4.85
N LEU A 84 7.50 -5.81 4.47
CA LEU A 84 7.92 -5.22 3.20
C LEU A 84 9.36 -4.70 3.34
N PRO A 85 10.33 -5.23 2.58
CA PRO A 85 11.69 -4.73 2.63
C PRO A 85 11.77 -3.34 1.98
N LEU A 86 12.55 -2.45 2.60
CA LEU A 86 12.82 -1.11 2.11
C LEU A 86 14.31 -0.96 1.81
N PHE A 87 14.63 -0.46 0.62
CA PHE A 87 15.99 -0.14 0.21
C PHE A 87 16.02 1.27 -0.34
N SER A 88 16.97 2.08 0.09
CA SER A 88 17.15 3.44 -0.39
C SER A 88 18.64 3.75 -0.56
N LEU A 89 18.99 4.24 -1.74
CA LEU A 89 20.30 4.78 -2.05
C LEU A 89 20.13 6.25 -2.43
N GLN A 90 20.80 7.13 -1.72
CA GLN A 90 20.71 8.58 -1.94
C GLN A 90 22.11 9.14 -2.11
N VAL A 91 22.28 10.03 -3.09
CA VAL A 91 23.48 10.84 -3.26
C VAL A 91 23.15 12.24 -2.75
N LEU A 92 23.90 12.72 -1.78
CA LEU A 92 23.74 14.03 -1.18
C LEU A 92 24.87 14.92 -1.64
N THR A 93 24.53 16.06 -2.23
CA THR A 93 25.50 17.09 -2.63
C THR A 93 25.31 18.32 -1.74
N GLY A 94 26.37 18.77 -1.09
CA GLY A 94 26.42 20.08 -0.43
C GLY A 94 26.87 21.14 -1.42
N TRP A 95 26.13 22.23 -1.53
CA TRP A 95 26.61 23.49 -2.13
C TRP A 95 27.20 24.37 -1.03
#